data_AF-A0A1I1VAD9-F1
#
_entry.id   AF-A0A1I1VAD9-F1
#
_cell.length_a   1.000
_cell.length_b   1.000
_cell.length_c   1.000
_cell.angle_alpha   90.00
_cell.angle_beta   90.00
_cell.angle_gamma   90.00
#
_symmetry.space_group_name_H-M   'P 1'
#
loop_
_entity.id
_entity.type
_entity.pdbx_description
1 polymer ?
#
loop_
_entity_poly.entity_id
_entity_poly.type
_entity_poly.pdbx_seq_one_letter_code
_entity_poly.pdbx_strand_id
1 'polypeptide(L)'
;MKRLSMPIVSVLVAFAAGCGVGPHVDDFNESLVAAAVAGCACGNIGYSSEEECRAEAPPDEGEQACIEALFKNAEANYEAQLDCRTAVNNRLASCLNSKSCTDLARLGCGGEAAEDLEDCPDLPNDINQELAECRN
;
A
#
# COMPACT_ATOMS: atom_id res chain seq x y z
N MET A 1 59.56 32.29 -7.64
CA MET A 1 58.25 32.35 -8.32
C MET A 1 57.69 30.93 -8.33
N LYS A 2 56.92 30.59 -7.29
CA LYS A 2 55.44 30.49 -7.25
C LYS A 2 54.94 29.20 -7.93
N ARG A 3 54.72 28.19 -7.08
CA ARG A 3 54.06 26.91 -7.38
C ARG A 3 52.63 27.20 -7.85
N LEU A 4 52.24 26.72 -9.03
CA LEU A 4 50.83 26.55 -9.39
C LEU A 4 50.36 25.23 -8.79
N SER A 5 49.86 25.29 -7.56
CA SER A 5 49.00 24.24 -7.01
C SER A 5 47.59 24.53 -7.50
N MET A 6 47.09 23.75 -8.45
CA MET A 6 45.67 23.75 -8.79
C MET A 6 44.87 23.33 -7.56
N PRO A 7 43.88 24.11 -7.11
CA PRO A 7 42.86 23.57 -6.23
C PRO A 7 41.96 22.68 -7.11
N ILE A 8 42.09 21.36 -6.94
CA ILE A 8 41.03 20.44 -7.32
C ILE A 8 39.87 20.82 -6.41
N VAL A 9 38.92 21.57 -6.98
CA VAL A 9 37.62 21.82 -6.37
C VAL A 9 36.96 20.45 -6.28
N SER A 10 37.11 19.79 -5.13
CA SER A 10 36.28 18.66 -4.75
C SER A 10 34.86 19.19 -4.67
N VAL A 11 34.15 19.11 -5.79
CA VAL A 11 32.70 19.15 -5.84
C VAL A 11 32.26 17.89 -5.09
N LEU A 12 32.14 18.00 -3.78
CA LEU A 12 31.32 17.09 -2.99
C LEU A 12 29.90 17.33 -3.49
N VAL A 13 29.50 16.42 -4.39
CA VAL A 13 28.15 16.24 -4.88
C VAL A 13 27.22 16.34 -3.68
N ALA A 14 26.36 17.36 -3.73
CA ALA A 14 25.29 17.55 -2.79
C ALA A 14 24.53 16.23 -2.65
N PHE A 15 24.25 15.82 -1.42
CA PHE A 15 23.18 14.88 -1.11
C PHE A 15 21.87 15.46 -1.66
N ALA A 16 21.59 15.19 -2.93
CA ALA A 16 20.23 15.13 -3.42
C ALA A 16 19.64 13.81 -2.93
N ALA A 17 19.43 13.71 -1.62
CA ALA A 17 18.40 12.82 -1.08
C ALA A 17 17.05 13.56 -1.24
N GLY A 18 16.73 13.90 -2.49
CA GLY A 18 15.38 14.31 -2.86
C GLY A 18 14.58 13.05 -3.10
N CYS A 19 13.59 12.81 -2.26
CA CYS A 19 12.37 12.07 -2.60
C CYS A 19 12.59 10.69 -3.23
N GLY A 20 13.22 9.77 -2.51
CA GLY A 20 13.48 8.41 -3.01
C GLY A 20 12.58 7.31 -2.47
N VAL A 21 11.49 7.61 -1.74
CA VAL A 21 10.74 6.60 -0.97
C VAL A 21 9.22 6.78 -0.98
N GLY A 22 8.68 7.69 -1.82
CA GLY A 22 7.28 8.13 -1.76
C GLY A 22 6.22 7.22 -2.41
N PRO A 23 6.38 6.77 -3.66
CA PRO A 23 5.25 6.28 -4.45
C PRO A 23 4.74 4.91 -3.98
N HIS A 24 5.61 3.98 -3.59
CA HIS A 24 5.20 2.61 -3.25
C HIS A 24 4.29 2.53 -2.03
N VAL A 25 4.52 3.39 -1.03
CA VAL A 25 3.70 3.45 0.19
C VAL A 25 2.38 4.16 -0.09
N ASP A 26 2.43 5.26 -0.86
CA ASP A 26 1.24 6.00 -1.27
C ASP A 26 0.34 5.12 -2.15
N ASP A 27 0.91 4.44 -3.15
CA ASP A 27 0.23 3.48 -4.03
C ASP A 27 -0.37 2.31 -3.23
N PHE A 28 0.34 1.84 -2.20
CA PHE A 28 -0.18 0.79 -1.31
C PHE A 28 -1.40 1.28 -0.53
N ASN A 29 -1.33 2.47 0.09
CA ASN A 29 -2.48 3.08 0.78
C ASN A 29 -3.67 3.27 -0.16
N GLU A 30 -3.45 3.85 -1.34
CA GLU A 30 -4.49 4.04 -2.34
C GLU A 30 -5.12 2.71 -2.77
N SER A 31 -4.31 1.65 -2.94
CA SER A 31 -4.81 0.33 -3.30
C SER A 31 -5.66 -0.32 -2.21
N LEU A 32 -5.33 -0.12 -0.92
CA LEU A 32 -6.12 -0.59 0.22
C LEU A 32 -7.50 0.07 0.23
N VAL A 33 -7.52 1.40 0.05
CA VAL A 33 -8.77 2.17 -0.05
C VAL A 33 -9.60 1.69 -1.24
N ALA A 34 -8.99 1.53 -2.42
CA ALA A 34 -9.68 1.08 -3.62
C ALA A 34 -10.29 -0.32 -3.46
N ALA A 35 -9.55 -1.26 -2.86
CA ALA A 35 -10.03 -2.62 -2.58
C ALA A 35 -11.18 -2.62 -1.56
N ALA A 36 -11.06 -1.88 -0.47
CA ALA A 36 -12.12 -1.77 0.55
C ALA A 36 -13.40 -1.15 -0.03
N VAL A 37 -13.26 -0.05 -0.77
CA VAL A 37 -14.36 0.62 -1.48
C VAL A 37 -15.05 -0.33 -2.46
N ALA A 38 -14.28 -1.07 -3.26
CA ALA A 38 -14.83 -2.04 -4.20
C ALA A 38 -15.58 -3.17 -3.48
N GLY A 39 -15.10 -3.59 -2.31
CA GLY A 39 -15.78 -4.54 -1.42
C GLY A 39 -17.13 -4.02 -0.94
N CYS A 40 -17.20 -2.73 -0.60
CA CYS A 40 -18.41 -2.09 -0.07
C CYS A 40 -19.52 -1.83 -1.08
N ALA A 41 -19.25 -1.86 -2.39
CA ALA A 41 -20.23 -1.56 -3.44
C ALA A 41 -21.51 -2.41 -3.38
N CYS A 42 -21.49 -3.54 -2.67
CA CYS A 42 -22.63 -4.43 -2.48
C CYS A 42 -23.12 -4.52 -1.03
N GLY A 43 -22.72 -3.58 -0.16
CA GLY A 43 -23.01 -3.62 1.27
C GLY A 43 -22.39 -4.84 1.94
N ASN A 44 -21.08 -5.04 1.73
CA ASN A 44 -20.23 -6.16 2.19
C ASN A 44 -20.78 -6.91 3.42
N ILE A 45 -20.67 -8.25 3.43
CA ILE A 45 -21.24 -9.15 4.45
C ILE A 45 -20.89 -8.63 5.86
N GLY A 46 -21.83 -7.96 6.51
CA GLY A 46 -21.59 -7.25 7.78
C GLY A 46 -22.28 -5.89 7.88
N TYR A 47 -22.54 -5.24 6.75
CA TYR A 47 -23.15 -3.92 6.69
C TYR A 47 -24.58 -3.95 6.13
N SER A 48 -25.44 -3.06 6.60
CA SER A 48 -26.83 -2.94 6.12
C SER A 48 -26.95 -2.13 4.82
N SER A 49 -25.92 -1.37 4.48
CA SER A 49 -25.84 -0.58 3.24
C SER A 49 -24.41 -0.38 2.75
N GLU A 50 -24.26 0.02 1.48
CA GLU A 50 -22.98 0.48 0.93
C GLU A 50 -22.43 1.70 1.68
N GLU A 51 -23.30 2.64 2.08
CA GLU A 51 -22.91 3.86 2.79
C GLU A 51 -22.29 3.54 4.15
N GLU A 52 -22.92 2.66 4.92
CA GLU A 52 -22.39 2.18 6.21
C GLU A 52 -21.04 1.48 6.03
N CYS A 53 -20.92 0.60 5.03
CA CYS A 53 -19.65 -0.06 4.73
C CYS A 53 -18.54 0.93 4.37
N ARG A 54 -18.83 1.91 3.52
CA ARG A 54 -17.83 2.91 3.09
C ARG A 54 -17.43 3.87 4.21
N ALA A 55 -18.25 4.03 5.24
CA ALA A 55 -17.93 4.85 6.40
C ALA A 55 -16.93 4.16 7.36
N GLU A 56 -16.87 2.82 7.35
CA GLU A 56 -16.08 2.07 8.33
C GLU A 56 -14.97 1.20 7.73
N ALA A 57 -15.10 0.72 6.49
CA ALA A 57 -14.20 -0.30 5.94
C ALA A 57 -12.91 0.23 5.28
N PRO A 58 -12.93 1.35 4.51
CA PRO A 58 -11.69 1.90 3.96
C PRO A 58 -10.83 2.51 5.07
N PRO A 59 -9.49 2.41 4.98
CA PRO A 59 -8.60 3.10 5.91
C PRO A 59 -8.91 4.59 5.99
N ASP A 60 -9.12 5.12 7.19
CA ASP A 60 -9.30 6.55 7.41
C ASP A 60 -7.97 7.32 7.27
N GLU A 61 -8.02 8.66 7.37
CA GLU A 61 -6.82 9.50 7.23
C GLU A 61 -5.75 9.19 8.30
N GLY A 62 -6.16 8.79 9.50
CA GLY A 62 -5.26 8.42 10.59
C GLY A 62 -4.60 7.06 10.35
N GLU A 63 -5.36 6.08 9.90
CA GLU A 63 -4.85 4.76 9.52
C GLU A 63 -3.87 4.86 8.35
N GLN A 64 -4.21 5.63 7.31
CA GLN A 64 -3.33 5.87 6.16
C GLN A 64 -2.03 6.56 6.59
N ALA A 65 -2.10 7.57 7.48
CA ALA A 65 -0.93 8.24 8.01
C ALA A 65 -0.07 7.31 8.89
N CYS A 66 -0.68 6.39 9.64
CA CYS A 66 0.03 5.36 10.41
C CYS A 66 0.80 4.42 9.49
N ILE A 67 0.16 3.89 8.44
CA ILE A 67 0.78 3.03 7.44
C ILE A 67 1.92 3.76 6.73
N GLU A 68 1.69 5.02 6.35
CA GLU A 68 2.69 5.86 5.72
C GLU A 68 3.93 6.03 6.63
N ALA A 69 3.70 6.34 7.91
CA ALA A 69 4.77 6.49 8.90
C ALA A 69 5.52 5.19 9.15
N LEU A 70 4.83 4.05 9.22
CA LEU A 70 5.43 2.72 9.41
C LEU A 70 6.49 2.44 8.35
N PHE A 71 6.10 2.53 7.07
CA PHE A 71 7.00 2.17 5.97
C PHE A 71 8.03 3.26 5.66
N LYS A 72 7.76 4.54 5.95
CA LYS A 72 8.76 5.62 5.78
C LYS A 72 9.83 5.63 6.88
N ASN A 73 9.49 5.18 8.09
CA ASN A 73 10.43 5.12 9.21
C ASN A 73 11.16 3.78 9.33
N ALA A 74 10.77 2.78 8.54
CA ALA A 74 11.47 1.51 8.49
C ALA A 74 12.92 1.68 8.00
N GLU A 75 13.87 1.10 8.72
CA GLU A 75 15.27 1.04 8.26
C GLU A 75 15.47 0.09 7.08
N ALA A 76 14.53 -0.84 6.87
CA ALA A 76 14.55 -1.83 5.79
C ALA A 76 13.73 -1.37 4.58
N ASN A 77 14.16 -1.79 3.37
CA ASN A 77 13.41 -1.56 2.15
C ASN A 77 12.32 -2.64 1.98
N TYR A 78 11.06 -2.21 1.89
CA TYR A 78 9.88 -3.06 1.68
C TYR A 78 9.19 -2.86 0.31
N GLU A 79 9.83 -2.19 -0.65
CA GLU A 79 9.25 -1.89 -1.97
C GLU A 79 8.69 -3.13 -2.67
N ALA A 80 9.41 -4.26 -2.67
CA ALA A 80 8.95 -5.48 -3.34
C ALA A 80 7.69 -6.07 -2.68
N GLN A 81 7.57 -5.98 -1.35
CA GLN A 81 6.38 -6.39 -0.60
C GLN A 81 5.20 -5.47 -0.91
N LEU A 82 5.45 -4.15 -0.86
CA LEU A 82 4.43 -3.13 -1.12
C LEU A 82 3.93 -3.23 -2.56
N ASP A 83 4.81 -3.31 -3.55
CA ASP A 83 4.45 -3.44 -4.97
C ASP A 83 3.58 -4.68 -5.24
N CYS A 84 3.98 -5.83 -4.67
CA CYS A 84 3.21 -7.04 -4.83
C CYS A 84 1.80 -6.88 -4.24
N ARG A 85 1.71 -6.43 -2.98
CA ARG A 85 0.43 -6.26 -2.27
C ARG A 85 -0.46 -5.22 -2.94
N THR A 86 0.12 -4.11 -3.42
CA THR A 86 -0.56 -3.10 -4.25
C THR A 86 -1.16 -3.73 -5.51
N ALA A 87 -0.41 -4.57 -6.21
CA ALA A 87 -0.90 -5.25 -7.40
C ALA A 87 -2.05 -6.23 -7.08
N VAL A 88 -1.99 -6.96 -5.96
CA VAL A 88 -3.07 -7.83 -5.47
C VAL A 88 -4.33 -7.02 -5.16
N ASN A 89 -4.20 -5.94 -4.38
CA ASN A 89 -5.32 -5.05 -4.03
C ASN A 89 -6.00 -4.47 -5.28
N ASN A 90 -5.20 -4.04 -6.27
CA ASN A 90 -5.72 -3.52 -7.53
C ASN A 90 -6.46 -4.59 -8.35
N ARG A 91 -5.96 -5.83 -8.38
CA ARG A 91 -6.66 -6.96 -9.03
C ARG A 91 -7.95 -7.30 -8.30
N LEU A 92 -7.95 -7.31 -6.97
CA LEU A 92 -9.15 -7.50 -6.15
C LEU A 92 -10.20 -6.43 -6.46
N ALA A 93 -9.82 -5.15 -6.41
CA ALA A 93 -10.70 -4.04 -6.72
C ALA A 93 -11.27 -4.15 -8.15
N SER A 94 -10.42 -4.48 -9.13
CA SER A 94 -10.84 -4.68 -10.52
C SER A 94 -11.82 -5.85 -10.68
N CYS A 95 -11.53 -7.00 -10.05
CA CYS A 95 -12.41 -8.17 -10.06
C CYS A 95 -13.78 -7.80 -9.50
N LEU A 96 -13.82 -7.22 -8.30
CA LEU A 96 -15.06 -6.81 -7.65
C LEU A 96 -15.86 -5.83 -8.51
N ASN A 97 -15.22 -4.78 -9.04
CA ASN A 97 -15.90 -3.79 -9.88
C ASN A 97 -16.37 -4.33 -11.24
N SER A 98 -15.80 -5.43 -11.72
CA SER A 98 -16.22 -6.08 -12.97
C SER A 98 -17.45 -6.98 -12.83
N LYS A 99 -17.90 -7.25 -11.59
CA LYS A 99 -18.99 -8.20 -11.28
C LYS A 99 -20.16 -7.49 -10.61
N SER A 100 -21.37 -7.90 -10.98
CA SER A 100 -22.58 -7.41 -10.29
C SER A 100 -22.71 -8.02 -8.89
N CYS A 101 -23.45 -7.37 -7.99
CA CYS A 101 -23.66 -7.86 -6.63
C CYS A 101 -24.39 -9.21 -6.53
N THR A 102 -25.09 -9.62 -7.59
CA THR A 102 -25.78 -10.91 -7.68
C THR A 102 -24.95 -11.99 -8.38
N ASP A 103 -23.76 -11.64 -8.86
CA ASP A 103 -22.85 -12.59 -9.51
C ASP A 103 -22.12 -13.41 -8.44
N LEU A 104 -22.40 -14.71 -8.39
CA LEU A 104 -21.72 -15.63 -7.47
C LEU A 104 -20.21 -15.69 -7.71
N ALA A 105 -19.73 -15.38 -8.92
CA ALA A 105 -18.31 -15.29 -9.22
C ALA A 105 -17.62 -14.14 -8.45
N ARG A 106 -18.37 -13.14 -7.98
CA ARG A 106 -17.84 -12.08 -7.10
C ARG A 106 -17.27 -12.64 -5.80
N LEU A 107 -17.81 -13.77 -5.31
CA LEU A 107 -17.29 -14.48 -4.13
C LEU A 107 -15.88 -15.04 -4.37
N GLY A 108 -15.53 -15.34 -5.63
CA GLY A 108 -14.22 -15.84 -6.01
C GLY A 108 -13.12 -14.78 -5.95
N CYS A 109 -13.45 -13.49 -6.12
CA CYS A 109 -12.46 -12.41 -6.14
C CYS A 109 -11.61 -12.35 -4.85
N GLY A 110 -12.24 -12.59 -3.69
CA GLY A 110 -11.51 -12.60 -2.41
C GLY A 110 -10.62 -13.83 -2.23
N GLY A 111 -11.03 -14.98 -2.76
CA GLY A 111 -10.23 -16.21 -2.74
C GLY A 111 -8.99 -16.08 -3.63
N GLU A 112 -9.17 -15.61 -4.87
CA GLU A 112 -8.06 -15.33 -5.80
C GLU A 112 -7.08 -14.30 -5.20
N ALA A 113 -7.58 -13.25 -4.55
CA ALA A 113 -6.72 -12.26 -3.89
C ALA A 113 -5.95 -12.83 -2.69
N ALA A 114 -6.54 -13.77 -1.94
CA ALA A 114 -5.85 -14.44 -0.83
C ALA A 114 -4.72 -15.35 -1.35
N GLU A 115 -4.97 -16.12 -2.40
CA GLU A 115 -3.96 -16.95 -3.07
C GLU A 115 -2.83 -16.09 -3.64
N ASP A 116 -3.16 -15.01 -4.35
CA ASP A 116 -2.18 -14.06 -4.89
C ASP A 116 -1.34 -13.39 -3.78
N LEU A 117 -1.90 -13.18 -2.59
CA LEU A 117 -1.20 -12.60 -1.46
C LEU A 117 -0.18 -13.56 -0.84
N GLU A 118 -0.47 -14.88 -0.86
CA GLU A 118 0.47 -15.92 -0.42
C GLU A 118 1.72 -15.99 -1.31
N ASP A 119 1.61 -15.57 -2.58
CA ASP A 119 2.73 -15.48 -3.52
C ASP A 119 3.58 -14.21 -3.33
N CYS A 120 3.12 -13.23 -2.55
CA CYS A 120 3.89 -12.03 -2.26
C CYS A 120 5.05 -12.31 -1.28
N PRO A 121 6.19 -11.61 -1.41
CA PRO A 121 7.23 -11.71 -0.40
C PRO A 121 6.68 -11.31 0.98
N ASP A 122 7.04 -12.08 2.00
CA ASP A 122 6.60 -11.82 3.36
C ASP A 122 7.16 -10.49 3.89
N LEU A 123 6.31 -9.76 4.62
CA LEU A 123 6.78 -8.75 5.55
C LEU A 123 7.27 -9.46 6.83
N PRO A 124 8.32 -8.94 7.50
CA PRO A 124 8.68 -9.37 8.84
C PRO A 124 7.46 -9.33 9.80
N ASN A 125 7.42 -10.24 10.77
CA ASN A 125 6.26 -10.41 11.65
C ASN A 125 5.93 -9.15 12.47
N ASP A 126 6.96 -8.43 12.91
CA ASP A 126 6.85 -7.14 13.59
C ASP A 126 6.19 -6.09 12.68
N ILE A 127 6.61 -6.00 11.42
CA ILE A 127 5.99 -5.08 10.45
C ILE A 127 4.55 -5.48 10.13
N ASN A 128 4.26 -6.78 9.98
CA ASN A 128 2.88 -7.25 9.82
C ASN A 128 2.00 -6.91 11.03
N GLN A 129 2.56 -6.99 12.25
CA GLN A 129 1.85 -6.63 13.47
C GLN A 129 1.59 -5.11 13.53
N GLU A 130 2.61 -4.28 13.31
CA GLU A 130 2.46 -2.82 13.30
C GLU A 130 1.48 -2.36 12.20
N LEU A 131 1.52 -3.00 11.02
CA LEU A 131 0.54 -2.75 9.96
C LEU A 131 -0.89 -3.13 10.39
N ALA A 132 -1.06 -4.21 11.14
CA ALA A 132 -2.37 -4.58 11.69
C ALA A 132 -2.83 -3.60 12.78
N GLU A 133 -1.92 -3.08 13.60
CA GLU A 133 -2.20 -2.05 14.61
C GLU A 133 -2.60 -0.72 13.97
N CYS A 134 -2.04 -0.36 12.81
CA CYS A 134 -2.48 0.80 12.04
C CYS A 134 -3.90 0.71 11.47
N ARG A 135 -4.53 -0.48 11.49
CA ARG A 135 -5.82 -0.77 10.84
C ARG A 135 -6.92 -1.22 11.82
N ASN A 136 -6.72 -0.96 13.12
CA ASN A 136 -7.62 -1.35 14.23
C ASN A 136 -7.91 -0.13 15.12
#